data_AF-A0A842PIP6-F1
#
_entry.id   AF-A0A842PIP6-F1
#
_cell.length_a   1.000
_cell.length_b   1.000
_cell.length_c   1.000
_cell.angle_alpha   90.00
_cell.angle_beta   90.00
_cell.angle_gamma   90.00
#
_symmetry.space_group_name_H-M   'P 1'
#
loop_
_entity.id
_entity.type
_entity.pdbx_description
1 polymer ?
#
loop_
_entity_poly.entity_id
_entity_poly.type
_entity_poly.pdbx_seq_one_letter_code
_entity_poly.pdbx_strand_id
1 'polypeptide(L)'
;RIGEWIIEHLMDPIFYNYYGPWVVGVVNSFSPDGLLHDILIGQSTVESLDFMQSFGLLTTGLYVPFDMVLPFVITFYFMLSLLEDVGYLPRLAVLVDTGLHKLGLHGSAVVPTILGFGCNVPGALATRVMETGKQRFIAATLMAIAVPCMAQSAMIFGILGRYGVKWIFIVYCTLFMLYIFIGLLLKKIVRGESPELLLEVPPYRKPDPATLLKKTWTKAYGFLAEAVPFVILGVFIVNLMHVSGVIGVLSTVFAPVLTTLLGLPEGAIVALIMGFLRKDIAIGMLLPLGMSPQQLTISCVILSTYFPCIATFVILLRELGIRDMLKAAGLMITVSLSVGTLMRLVLIGI
;
A
#
# COMPACT_ATOMS: atom_id res chain seq x y z
N ARG A 1 9.60 8.43 12.41
CA ARG A 1 10.05 9.51 13.30
C ARG A 1 9.97 10.90 12.69
N ILE A 2 10.71 11.27 11.62
CA ILE A 2 10.54 12.62 11.03
C ILE A 2 9.11 12.84 10.49
N GLY A 3 8.58 11.88 9.73
CA GLY A 3 7.19 11.94 9.23
C GLY A 3 6.14 12.01 10.34
N GLU A 4 6.23 11.11 11.34
CA GLU A 4 5.33 11.10 12.51
C GLU A 4 5.37 12.42 13.28
N TRP A 5 6.56 12.99 13.47
CA TRP A 5 6.70 14.27 14.16
C TRP A 5 5.99 15.41 13.41
N ILE A 6 6.09 15.44 12.07
CA ILE A 6 5.38 16.43 11.24
C ILE A 6 3.86 16.24 11.35
N ILE A 7 3.38 15.00 11.40
CA ILE A 7 1.96 14.70 11.56
C ILE A 7 1.48 15.18 12.92
N GLU A 8 2.08 14.70 14.01
CA GLU A 8 1.64 14.98 15.37
C GLU A 8 1.74 16.47 15.76
N HIS A 9 2.78 17.18 15.30
CA HIS A 9 3.05 18.56 15.75
C HIS A 9 2.59 19.64 14.79
N LEU A 10 2.40 19.33 13.50
CA LEU A 10 2.05 20.34 12.49
C LEU A 10 0.71 20.05 11.84
N MET A 11 0.51 18.84 11.31
CA MET A 11 -0.64 18.55 10.46
C MET A 11 -1.89 18.22 11.29
N ASP A 12 -1.80 17.31 12.27
CA ASP A 12 -2.90 16.96 13.18
C ASP A 12 -3.52 18.19 13.87
N PRO A 13 -2.76 19.10 14.51
CA PRO A 13 -3.37 20.27 15.15
C PRO A 13 -4.04 21.22 14.15
N ILE A 14 -3.60 21.28 12.89
CA ILE A 14 -4.26 22.09 11.85
C ILE A 14 -5.58 21.42 11.44
N PHE A 15 -5.58 20.11 11.22
CA PHE A 15 -6.76 19.40 10.77
C PHE A 15 -7.82 19.25 11.88
N TYR A 16 -7.42 18.91 13.11
CA TYR A 16 -8.35 18.74 14.22
C TYR A 16 -8.87 20.07 14.79
N ASN A 17 -8.04 21.13 14.86
CA ASN A 17 -8.48 22.39 15.48
C ASN A 17 -9.09 23.40 14.49
N TYR A 18 -8.69 23.39 13.22
CA TYR A 18 -9.17 24.38 12.24
C TYR A 18 -10.02 23.77 11.15
N TYR A 19 -9.54 22.71 10.48
CA TYR A 19 -10.24 22.16 9.33
C TYR A 19 -11.51 21.37 9.72
N GLY A 20 -11.42 20.49 10.72
CA GLY A 20 -12.52 19.66 11.22
C GLY A 20 -13.74 20.46 11.64
N PRO A 21 -13.60 21.40 12.58
CA PRO A 21 -14.72 22.23 13.05
C PRO A 21 -15.31 23.10 11.93
N TRP A 22 -14.47 23.57 11.00
CA TRP A 22 -14.92 24.36 9.86
C TRP A 22 -15.72 23.51 8.86
N VAL A 23 -15.22 22.34 8.47
CA VAL A 23 -15.93 21.43 7.55
C VAL A 23 -17.24 20.95 8.16
N VAL A 24 -17.23 20.52 9.43
CA VAL A 24 -18.44 20.04 10.11
C VAL A 24 -19.44 21.20 10.29
N GLY A 25 -18.98 22.40 10.62
CA GLY A 25 -19.83 23.59 10.72
C GLY A 25 -20.46 24.00 9.39
N VAL A 26 -19.71 23.98 8.29
CA VAL A 26 -20.21 24.33 6.95
C VAL A 26 -21.20 23.28 6.45
N VAL A 27 -20.92 21.99 6.62
CA VAL A 27 -21.79 20.93 6.11
C VAL A 27 -23.06 20.78 6.97
N ASN A 28 -22.98 20.93 8.30
CA ASN A 28 -24.17 21.00 9.17
C ASN A 28 -25.09 22.18 8.83
N SER A 29 -24.52 23.29 8.37
CA SER A 29 -25.29 24.47 7.94
C SER A 29 -26.00 24.26 6.60
N PHE A 30 -25.53 23.34 5.77
CA PHE A 30 -26.07 23.08 4.41
C PHE A 30 -27.00 21.86 4.33
N SER A 31 -26.76 20.82 5.14
CA SER A 31 -27.62 19.63 5.22
C SER A 31 -27.47 18.97 6.60
N PRO A 32 -28.41 19.21 7.53
CA PRO A 32 -28.33 18.70 8.89
C PRO A 32 -28.62 17.19 8.99
N ASP A 33 -29.41 16.61 8.08
CA ASP A 33 -29.65 15.17 7.98
C ASP A 33 -29.92 14.75 6.53
N GLY A 34 -29.26 13.69 6.05
CA GLY A 34 -29.51 13.09 4.74
C GLY A 34 -28.31 12.37 4.12
N LEU A 35 -28.54 11.67 2.99
CA LEU A 35 -27.50 10.93 2.25
C LEU A 35 -26.28 11.80 1.87
N LEU A 36 -26.47 13.10 1.64
CA LEU A 36 -25.39 14.04 1.37
C LEU A 36 -24.51 14.30 2.61
N HIS A 37 -25.07 14.29 3.81
CA HIS A 37 -24.33 14.43 5.06
C HIS A 37 -23.39 13.23 5.30
N ASP A 38 -23.92 12.01 5.11
CA ASP A 38 -23.15 10.75 5.18
C ASP A 38 -22.08 10.61 4.08
N ILE A 39 -22.32 11.20 2.90
CA ILE A 39 -21.34 11.21 1.80
C ILE A 39 -20.21 12.23 2.06
N LEU A 40 -20.54 13.43 2.57
CA LEU A 40 -19.56 14.52 2.75
C LEU A 40 -18.75 14.39 4.06
N ILE A 41 -19.40 14.07 5.18
CA ILE A 41 -18.76 13.99 6.51
C ILE A 41 -18.65 12.54 7.00
N GLY A 42 -19.63 11.70 6.64
CA GLY A 42 -19.79 10.36 7.21
C GLY A 42 -20.21 10.43 8.69
N GLN A 43 -19.96 9.38 9.48
CA GLN A 43 -20.43 9.31 10.88
C GLN A 43 -19.70 10.25 11.87
N SER A 44 -18.91 11.24 11.40
CA SER A 44 -18.25 12.20 12.30
C SER A 44 -19.27 13.17 12.89
N THR A 45 -19.63 12.98 14.16
CA THR A 45 -20.30 14.02 14.95
C THR A 45 -19.24 14.84 15.71
N VAL A 46 -19.55 16.11 16.02
CA VAL A 46 -18.64 17.08 16.69
C VAL A 46 -18.02 16.55 17.99
N GLU A 47 -18.64 15.55 18.64
CA GLU A 47 -18.17 14.94 19.88
C GLU A 47 -17.21 13.73 19.69
N SER A 48 -17.08 13.17 18.48
CA SER A 48 -16.11 12.10 18.16
C SER A 48 -15.52 12.30 16.75
N LEU A 49 -14.49 13.15 16.67
CA LEU A 49 -13.72 13.42 15.45
C LEU A 49 -12.78 12.25 15.12
N ASP A 50 -13.31 11.07 14.78
CA ASP A 50 -12.49 9.97 14.27
C ASP A 50 -12.42 10.01 12.73
N PHE A 51 -11.61 10.94 12.19
CA PHE A 51 -11.37 11.11 10.75
C PHE A 51 -10.93 9.82 10.05
N MET A 52 -10.33 8.88 10.78
CA MET A 52 -9.86 7.60 10.27
C MET A 52 -10.99 6.61 9.96
N GLN A 53 -12.15 6.74 10.64
CA GLN A 53 -13.25 5.78 10.54
C GLN A 53 -14.54 6.36 9.92
N SER A 54 -14.64 7.68 9.78
CA SER A 54 -15.91 8.27 9.34
C SER A 54 -16.25 8.06 7.85
N PHE A 55 -15.31 7.68 6.99
CA PHE A 55 -15.55 7.44 5.55
C PHE A 55 -16.15 8.63 4.76
N GLY A 56 -16.04 9.86 5.28
CA GLY A 56 -16.51 11.06 4.58
C GLY A 56 -15.53 11.54 3.51
N LEU A 57 -16.06 12.08 2.42
CA LEU A 57 -15.25 12.57 1.29
C LEU A 57 -14.40 13.79 1.67
N LEU A 58 -14.93 14.72 2.48
CA LEU A 58 -14.18 15.91 2.92
C LEU A 58 -13.36 15.65 4.19
N THR A 59 -13.83 14.75 5.06
CA THR A 59 -13.12 14.39 6.29
C THR A 59 -11.98 13.42 5.97
N THR A 60 -12.30 12.15 5.77
CA THR A 60 -11.31 11.10 5.49
C THR A 60 -10.65 11.28 4.12
N GLY A 61 -11.39 11.74 3.10
CA GLY A 61 -10.85 11.87 1.74
C GLY A 61 -9.77 12.95 1.58
N LEU A 62 -9.76 14.00 2.42
CA LEU A 62 -8.79 15.09 2.34
C LEU A 62 -7.73 15.03 3.46
N TYR A 63 -8.14 14.66 4.69
CA TYR A 63 -7.21 14.41 5.79
C TYR A 63 -6.14 13.38 5.38
N VAL A 64 -6.55 12.29 4.75
CA VAL A 64 -5.63 11.18 4.45
C VAL A 64 -4.49 11.54 3.49
N PRO A 65 -4.76 12.05 2.27
CA PRO A 65 -3.69 12.35 1.32
C PRO A 65 -2.82 13.54 1.76
N PHE A 66 -3.39 14.53 2.44
CA PHE A 66 -2.68 15.76 2.80
C PHE A 66 -2.01 15.70 4.18
N ASP A 67 -2.69 15.17 5.18
CA ASP A 67 -2.21 15.12 6.57
C ASP A 67 -1.28 13.91 6.78
N MET A 68 -1.81 12.71 6.52
CA MET A 68 -1.09 11.48 6.86
C MET A 68 -0.06 11.10 5.79
N VAL A 69 -0.40 11.16 4.50
CA VAL A 69 0.47 10.62 3.43
C VAL A 69 1.56 11.59 2.98
N LEU A 70 1.23 12.89 2.85
CA LEU A 70 2.15 13.90 2.30
C LEU A 70 3.49 13.98 3.08
N PRO A 71 3.52 14.06 4.43
CA PRO A 71 4.77 14.19 5.16
C PRO A 71 5.68 12.97 5.02
N PHE A 72 5.10 11.76 5.02
CA PHE A 72 5.84 10.53 4.79
C PHE A 72 6.40 10.47 3.36
N VAL A 73 5.60 10.85 2.36
CA VAL A 73 6.02 10.84 0.96
C VAL A 73 7.15 11.86 0.71
N ILE A 74 7.06 13.07 1.28
CA ILE A 74 8.13 14.07 1.18
C ILE A 74 9.42 13.54 1.83
N THR A 75 9.32 12.99 3.04
CA THR A 75 10.49 12.44 3.75
C THR A 75 11.13 11.28 2.95
N PHE A 76 10.30 10.40 2.38
CA PHE A 76 10.75 9.28 1.58
C PHE A 76 11.47 9.75 0.30
N TYR A 77 10.87 10.66 -0.47
CA TYR A 77 11.49 11.18 -1.70
C TYR A 77 12.72 12.01 -1.42
N PHE A 78 12.79 12.71 -0.29
CA PHE A 78 13.98 13.43 0.13
C PHE A 78 15.14 12.46 0.36
N MET A 79 14.92 11.40 1.15
CA MET A 79 15.94 10.37 1.40
C MET A 79 16.32 9.63 0.13
N LEU A 80 15.35 9.28 -0.71
CA LEU A 80 15.61 8.62 -1.98
C LEU A 80 16.43 9.52 -2.92
N SER A 81 16.10 10.80 -3.03
CA SER A 81 16.83 11.75 -3.89
C SER A 81 18.25 11.98 -3.36
N LEU A 82 18.44 11.98 -2.04
CA LEU A 82 19.77 12.00 -1.44
C LEU A 82 20.58 10.75 -1.79
N LEU A 83 19.99 9.56 -1.69
CA LEU A 83 20.65 8.30 -2.10
C LEU A 83 20.97 8.25 -3.60
N GLU A 84 20.10 8.83 -4.42
CA GLU A 84 20.28 8.95 -5.87
C GLU A 84 21.44 9.89 -6.22
N ASP A 85 21.47 11.09 -5.63
CA ASP A 85 22.48 12.12 -5.93
C ASP A 85 23.86 11.78 -5.34
N VAL A 86 23.90 11.02 -4.24
CA VAL A 86 25.13 10.41 -3.72
C VAL A 86 25.64 9.28 -4.63
N GLY A 87 24.84 8.77 -5.57
CA GLY A 87 25.22 7.66 -6.44
C GLY A 87 25.23 6.31 -5.73
N TYR A 88 24.50 6.17 -4.61
CA TYR A 88 24.37 4.91 -3.89
C TYR A 88 23.43 3.94 -4.62
N LEU A 89 22.34 4.45 -5.23
CA LEU A 89 21.37 3.62 -5.95
C LEU A 89 22.00 2.80 -7.10
N PRO A 90 22.83 3.38 -8.00
CA PRO A 90 23.54 2.61 -9.03
C PRO A 90 24.45 1.52 -8.46
N ARG A 91 25.12 1.79 -7.35
CA ARG A 91 26.02 0.81 -6.72
C ARG A 91 25.26 -0.33 -6.05
N LEU A 92 24.13 -0.02 -5.43
CA LEU A 92 23.22 -1.01 -4.86
C LEU A 92 22.57 -1.86 -5.96
N ALA A 93 22.26 -1.27 -7.12
CA ALA A 93 21.81 -2.02 -8.29
C ALA A 93 22.82 -3.10 -8.71
N VAL A 94 24.11 -2.76 -8.78
CA VAL A 94 25.18 -3.73 -9.10
C VAL A 94 25.33 -4.80 -8.01
N LEU A 95 25.24 -4.43 -6.73
CA LEU A 95 25.37 -5.38 -5.61
C LEU A 95 24.24 -6.43 -5.58
N VAL A 96 23.00 -5.98 -5.83
CA VAL A 96 21.82 -6.85 -5.76
C VAL A 96 21.55 -7.54 -7.11
N ASP A 97 22.26 -7.15 -8.18
CA ASP A 97 22.11 -7.68 -9.54
C ASP A 97 22.20 -9.21 -9.57
N THR A 98 23.19 -9.80 -8.92
CA THR A 98 23.35 -11.27 -8.88
C THR A 98 22.16 -11.98 -8.24
N GLY A 99 21.55 -11.38 -7.22
CA GLY A 99 20.35 -11.90 -6.56
C GLY A 99 19.10 -11.77 -7.42
N LEU A 100 18.90 -10.58 -8.02
CA LEU A 100 17.78 -10.31 -8.93
C LEU A 100 17.86 -11.15 -10.20
N HIS A 101 19.05 -11.42 -10.70
CA HIS A 101 19.24 -12.24 -11.89
C HIS A 101 18.84 -13.71 -11.65
N LYS A 102 18.99 -14.21 -10.41
CA LYS A 102 18.42 -15.50 -10.01
C LYS A 102 16.89 -15.50 -10.12
N LEU A 103 16.23 -14.38 -9.81
CA LEU A 103 14.78 -14.16 -9.94
C LEU A 103 14.34 -13.77 -11.36
N GLY A 104 15.27 -13.64 -12.32
CA GLY A 104 14.97 -13.27 -13.70
C GLY A 104 14.72 -11.78 -13.91
N LEU A 105 15.18 -10.96 -12.95
CA LEU A 105 15.18 -9.50 -12.98
C LEU A 105 16.61 -8.98 -13.19
N HIS A 106 16.74 -7.73 -13.60
CA HIS A 106 18.02 -7.03 -13.62
C HIS A 106 18.15 -6.12 -12.40
N GLY A 107 19.37 -5.68 -12.07
CA GLY A 107 19.67 -4.66 -11.06
C GLY A 107 18.87 -3.36 -11.23
N SER A 108 18.37 -3.04 -12.43
CA SER A 108 17.44 -1.92 -12.65
C SER A 108 16.11 -2.06 -11.88
N ALA A 109 15.68 -3.30 -11.56
CA ALA A 109 14.48 -3.59 -10.78
C ALA A 109 14.61 -3.27 -9.28
N VAL A 110 15.83 -2.99 -8.81
CA VAL A 110 16.08 -2.50 -7.44
C VAL A 110 15.32 -1.20 -7.20
N VAL A 111 15.36 -0.27 -8.16
CA VAL A 111 14.76 1.06 -8.00
C VAL A 111 13.24 0.94 -7.78
N PRO A 112 12.45 0.28 -8.66
CA PRO A 112 11.04 0.02 -8.40
C PRO A 112 10.75 -0.68 -7.08
N THR A 113 11.59 -1.65 -6.69
CA THR A 113 11.40 -2.41 -5.44
C THR A 113 11.57 -1.51 -4.20
N ILE A 114 12.61 -0.67 -4.18
CA ILE A 114 12.84 0.31 -3.10
C ILE A 114 11.72 1.36 -3.08
N LEU A 115 11.29 1.85 -4.25
CA LEU A 115 10.16 2.79 -4.33
C LEU A 115 8.86 2.17 -3.81
N GLY A 116 8.62 0.88 -4.10
CA GLY A 116 7.47 0.12 -3.61
C GLY A 116 7.42 0.05 -2.08
N PHE A 117 8.56 -0.15 -1.41
CA PHE A 117 8.64 -0.11 0.06
C PHE A 117 8.18 1.24 0.64
N GLY A 118 8.34 2.33 -0.11
CA GLY A 118 7.71 3.61 0.21
C GLY A 118 6.21 3.58 -0.08
N CYS A 119 5.87 3.60 -1.36
CA CYS A 119 4.50 3.50 -1.85
C CYS A 119 4.45 2.70 -3.15
N ASN A 120 3.49 1.79 -3.26
CA ASN A 120 3.37 0.93 -4.44
C ASN A 120 2.97 1.71 -5.71
N VAL A 121 2.37 2.90 -5.58
CA VAL A 121 1.97 3.79 -6.68
C VAL A 121 3.21 4.25 -7.50
N PRO A 122 4.18 4.98 -6.92
CA PRO A 122 5.39 5.36 -7.64
C PRO A 122 6.33 4.19 -7.93
N GLY A 123 6.30 3.13 -7.11
CA GLY A 123 6.99 1.88 -7.42
C GLY A 123 6.50 1.27 -8.74
N ALA A 124 5.17 1.22 -8.94
CA ALA A 124 4.55 0.76 -10.19
C ALA A 124 4.94 1.66 -11.36
N LEU A 125 4.91 2.99 -11.19
CA LEU A 125 5.32 3.92 -12.25
C LEU A 125 6.80 3.77 -12.63
N ALA A 126 7.67 3.51 -11.65
CA ALA A 126 9.09 3.29 -11.88
C ALA A 126 9.39 2.01 -12.69
N THR A 127 8.44 1.07 -12.79
CA THR A 127 8.60 -0.12 -13.64
C THR A 127 8.69 0.22 -15.14
N ARG A 128 8.29 1.43 -15.54
CA ARG A 128 8.44 1.92 -16.92
C ARG A 128 9.89 2.03 -17.39
N VAL A 129 10.84 2.18 -16.46
CA VAL A 129 12.28 2.24 -16.75
C VAL A 129 12.82 0.88 -17.25
N MET A 130 12.09 -0.22 -17.03
CA MET A 130 12.51 -1.54 -17.52
C MET A 130 12.37 -1.65 -19.03
N GLU A 131 13.44 -2.19 -19.66
CA GLU A 131 13.58 -2.31 -21.10
C GLU A 131 12.63 -3.33 -21.72
N THR A 132 12.35 -4.43 -21.02
CA THR A 132 11.50 -5.51 -21.52
C THR A 132 10.17 -5.61 -20.78
N GLY A 133 9.09 -5.90 -21.51
CA GLY A 133 7.76 -6.13 -20.93
C GLY A 133 7.72 -7.30 -19.95
N LYS A 134 8.58 -8.32 -20.15
CA LYS A 134 8.76 -9.42 -19.19
C LYS A 134 9.27 -8.91 -17.85
N GLN A 135 10.38 -8.15 -17.82
CA GLN A 135 10.90 -7.62 -16.57
C GLN A 135 9.89 -6.69 -15.91
N ARG A 136 9.20 -5.86 -16.71
CA ARG A 136 8.11 -5.01 -16.23
C ARG A 136 7.05 -5.81 -15.49
N PHE A 137 6.53 -6.86 -16.10
CA PHE A 137 5.53 -7.74 -15.49
C PHE A 137 6.04 -8.40 -14.21
N ILE A 138 7.27 -8.94 -14.22
CA ILE A 138 7.83 -9.64 -13.05
C ILE A 138 8.02 -8.67 -11.88
N ALA A 139 8.65 -7.52 -12.07
CA ALA A 139 8.91 -6.60 -10.96
C ALA A 139 7.63 -5.95 -10.45
N ALA A 140 6.70 -5.58 -11.35
CA ALA A 140 5.40 -5.03 -10.98
C ALA A 140 4.58 -6.01 -10.11
N THR A 141 4.55 -7.29 -10.51
CA THR A 141 3.80 -8.32 -9.80
C THR A 141 4.46 -8.70 -8.47
N LEU A 142 5.79 -8.82 -8.45
CA LEU A 142 6.55 -9.07 -7.21
C LEU A 142 6.39 -7.95 -6.19
N MET A 143 6.47 -6.70 -6.67
CA MET A 143 6.25 -5.53 -5.82
C MET A 143 4.82 -5.52 -5.26
N ALA A 144 3.81 -5.80 -6.09
CA ALA A 144 2.41 -5.79 -5.64
C ALA A 144 2.08 -6.86 -4.59
N ILE A 145 2.75 -8.03 -4.64
CA ILE A 145 2.48 -9.16 -3.74
C ILE A 145 3.34 -9.12 -2.48
N ALA A 146 4.65 -8.91 -2.64
CA ALA A 146 5.61 -9.21 -1.57
C ALA A 146 6.23 -7.96 -0.91
N VAL A 147 5.98 -6.77 -1.46
CA VAL A 147 6.52 -5.51 -0.90
C VAL A 147 5.40 -4.77 -0.14
N PRO A 148 5.44 -4.76 1.20
CA PRO A 148 4.53 -3.94 2.00
C PRO A 148 4.94 -2.48 1.87
N CYS A 149 3.99 -1.59 1.59
CA CYS A 149 4.25 -0.16 1.57
C CYS A 149 4.57 0.37 2.98
N MET A 150 5.11 1.58 3.06
CA MET A 150 5.51 2.20 4.32
C MET A 150 4.35 2.29 5.31
N ALA A 151 3.16 2.66 4.84
CA ALA A 151 1.96 2.76 5.67
C ALA A 151 1.53 1.39 6.23
N GLN A 152 1.57 0.34 5.42
CA GLN A 152 1.30 -1.03 5.91
C GLN A 152 2.35 -1.48 6.92
N SER A 153 3.62 -1.22 6.63
CA SER A 153 4.70 -1.55 7.55
C SER A 153 4.49 -0.87 8.90
N ALA A 154 4.22 0.44 8.92
CA ALA A 154 3.93 1.17 10.15
C ALA A 154 2.76 0.57 10.94
N MET A 155 1.66 0.20 10.27
CA MET A 155 0.51 -0.43 10.93
C MET A 155 0.82 -1.85 11.44
N ILE A 156 1.57 -2.66 10.68
CA ILE A 156 2.02 -4.00 11.12
C ILE A 156 2.87 -3.87 12.39
N PHE A 157 3.82 -2.92 12.41
CA PHE A 157 4.63 -2.64 13.59
C PHE A 157 3.78 -2.14 14.77
N GLY A 158 2.80 -1.26 14.53
CA GLY A 158 1.93 -0.72 15.56
C GLY A 158 1.04 -1.77 16.23
N ILE A 159 0.45 -2.68 15.45
CA ILE A 159 -0.47 -3.70 15.97
C ILE A 159 0.28 -4.90 16.53
N LEU A 160 1.20 -5.49 15.76
CA LEU A 160 1.93 -6.70 16.20
C LEU A 160 3.01 -6.37 17.24
N GLY A 161 3.49 -5.13 17.29
CA GLY A 161 4.49 -4.69 18.27
C GLY A 161 4.04 -4.92 19.71
N ARG A 162 2.73 -4.81 19.98
CA ARG A 162 2.13 -5.09 21.30
C ARG A 162 2.24 -6.55 21.73
N TYR A 163 2.31 -7.48 20.77
CA TYR A 163 2.41 -8.92 21.00
C TYR A 163 3.86 -9.45 20.92
N GLY A 164 4.81 -8.59 20.57
CA GLY A 164 6.24 -8.89 20.54
C GLY A 164 6.83 -9.04 19.14
N VAL A 165 8.15 -8.83 19.04
CA VAL A 165 8.92 -8.79 17.78
C VAL A 165 8.86 -10.11 16.99
N LYS A 166 8.59 -11.24 17.65
CA LYS A 166 8.46 -12.56 17.02
C LYS A 166 7.41 -12.58 15.91
N TRP A 167 6.26 -11.94 16.12
CA TRP A 167 5.16 -11.93 15.15
C TRP A 167 5.50 -11.09 13.93
N ILE A 168 6.12 -9.92 14.15
CA ILE A 168 6.62 -9.06 13.07
C ILE A 168 7.63 -9.82 12.21
N PHE A 169 8.55 -10.55 12.84
CA PHE A 169 9.53 -11.36 12.13
C PHE A 169 8.88 -12.44 11.25
N ILE A 170 7.82 -13.11 11.73
CA ILE A 170 7.06 -14.10 10.95
C ILE A 170 6.43 -13.47 9.71
N VAL A 171 5.80 -12.29 9.84
CA VAL A 171 5.21 -11.56 8.70
C VAL A 171 6.27 -11.27 7.64
N TYR A 172 7.36 -10.60 8.01
CA TYR A 172 8.40 -10.21 7.06
C TYR A 172 9.16 -11.39 6.48
N CYS A 173 9.40 -12.45 7.27
CA CYS A 173 10.01 -13.68 6.78
C CYS A 173 9.12 -14.36 5.73
N THR A 174 7.80 -14.39 5.96
CA THR A 174 6.83 -14.95 5.01
C THR A 174 6.79 -14.14 3.71
N LEU A 175 6.74 -12.80 3.80
CA LEU A 175 6.77 -11.92 2.63
C LEU A 175 8.08 -12.05 1.85
N PHE A 176 9.22 -12.19 2.54
CA PHE A 176 10.52 -12.40 1.90
C PHE A 176 10.61 -13.75 1.18
N MET A 177 10.14 -14.82 1.82
CA MET A 177 10.06 -16.14 1.18
C MET A 177 9.15 -16.12 -0.05
N LEU A 178 8.03 -15.39 0.02
CA LEU A 178 7.15 -15.19 -1.12
C LEU A 178 7.83 -14.41 -2.25
N TYR A 179 8.57 -13.36 -1.93
CA TYR A 179 9.34 -12.60 -2.92
C TYR A 179 10.26 -13.53 -3.72
N ILE A 180 11.00 -14.41 -3.04
CA ILE A 180 11.90 -15.37 -3.70
C ILE A 180 11.12 -16.41 -4.50
N PHE A 181 10.12 -17.05 -3.89
CA PHE A 181 9.37 -18.14 -4.50
C PHE A 181 8.63 -17.68 -5.77
N ILE A 182 7.92 -16.56 -5.67
CA ILE A 182 7.17 -15.97 -6.80
C ILE A 182 8.14 -15.51 -7.88
N GLY A 183 9.30 -14.95 -7.52
CA GLY A 183 10.29 -14.51 -8.50
C GLY A 183 10.86 -15.68 -9.30
N LEU A 184 11.19 -16.78 -8.63
CA LEU A 184 11.62 -18.02 -9.30
C LEU A 184 10.52 -18.63 -10.17
N LEU A 185 9.28 -18.62 -9.68
CA LEU A 185 8.12 -19.10 -10.42
C LEU A 185 7.90 -18.28 -11.69
N LEU A 186 7.93 -16.95 -11.58
CA LEU A 186 7.71 -16.03 -12.70
C LEU A 186 8.85 -16.09 -13.72
N LYS A 187 10.09 -16.28 -13.29
CA LYS A 187 11.22 -16.54 -14.18
C LYS A 187 10.97 -17.73 -15.10
N LYS A 188 10.36 -18.80 -14.58
CA LYS A 188 10.07 -20.03 -15.34
C LYS A 188 8.85 -19.89 -16.25
N ILE A 189 7.82 -19.16 -15.80
CA ILE A 189 6.57 -18.99 -16.54
C ILE A 189 6.71 -17.96 -17.67
N VAL A 190 7.38 -16.84 -17.41
CA VAL A 190 7.45 -15.73 -18.36
C VAL A 190 8.68 -15.90 -19.26
N ARG A 191 8.43 -16.22 -20.54
CA ARG A 191 9.49 -16.33 -21.57
C ARG A 191 9.90 -14.95 -22.08
N GLY A 192 11.19 -14.73 -22.30
CA GLY A 192 11.74 -13.46 -22.79
C GLY A 192 13.19 -13.23 -22.34
N GLU A 193 13.94 -12.49 -23.15
CA GLU A 193 15.34 -12.13 -22.92
C GLU A 193 15.47 -11.12 -21.77
N SER A 194 16.57 -11.23 -21.02
CA SER A 194 16.98 -10.22 -20.05
C SER A 194 18.23 -9.55 -20.64
N PRO A 195 18.10 -8.37 -21.28
CA PRO A 195 19.24 -7.68 -21.88
C PRO A 195 20.28 -7.36 -20.82
N GLU A 196 21.56 -7.39 -21.18
CA GLU A 196 22.67 -7.06 -20.28
C GLU A 196 22.67 -5.54 -19.98
N LEU A 197 22.47 -5.18 -18.72
CA LEU A 197 22.47 -3.79 -18.28
C LEU A 197 23.91 -3.28 -18.18
N LEU A 198 24.33 -2.48 -19.15
CA LEU A 198 25.53 -1.64 -19.05
C LEU A 198 25.21 -0.44 -18.15
N LEU A 199 25.24 -0.66 -16.82
CA LEU A 199 25.08 0.44 -15.87
C LEU A 199 26.44 1.11 -15.64
N GLU A 200 26.70 2.24 -16.30
CA GLU A 200 27.83 3.10 -15.95
C GLU A 200 27.62 3.64 -14.52
N VAL A 201 28.48 3.23 -13.59
CA VAL A 201 28.39 3.67 -12.18
C VAL A 201 28.90 5.11 -12.09
N PRO A 202 28.05 6.11 -11.75
CA PRO A 202 28.50 7.48 -11.63
C PRO A 202 29.43 7.66 -10.42
N PRO A 203 30.41 8.59 -10.49
CA PRO A 203 31.25 8.91 -9.35
C PRO A 203 30.46 9.54 -8.20
N TYR A 204 30.91 9.35 -6.96
CA TYR A 204 30.32 10.01 -5.79
C TYR A 204 30.32 11.52 -5.98
N ARG A 205 29.13 12.13 -6.02
CA ARG A 205 28.97 13.58 -6.07
C ARG A 205 28.38 14.06 -4.75
N LYS A 206 28.87 15.20 -4.24
CA LYS A 206 28.22 15.86 -3.11
C LYS A 206 26.87 16.39 -3.60
N PRO A 207 25.75 16.05 -2.95
CA PRO A 207 24.44 16.48 -3.41
C PRO A 207 24.27 17.98 -3.14
N ASP A 208 23.75 18.69 -4.14
CA ASP A 208 23.43 20.12 -4.01
C ASP A 208 22.07 20.28 -3.32
N PRO A 209 21.97 20.99 -2.18
CA PRO A 209 20.74 21.06 -1.40
C PRO A 209 19.58 21.72 -2.15
N ALA A 210 19.84 22.71 -3.02
CA ALA A 210 18.80 23.36 -3.81
C ALA A 210 18.24 22.41 -4.88
N THR A 211 19.12 21.62 -5.50
CA THR A 211 18.74 20.59 -6.47
C THR A 211 17.96 19.45 -5.81
N LEU A 212 18.41 19.00 -4.63
CA LEU A 212 17.71 18.00 -3.82
C LEU A 212 16.28 18.44 -3.47
N LEU A 213 16.12 19.66 -2.96
CA LEU A 213 14.81 20.22 -2.58
C LEU A 213 13.90 20.33 -3.80
N LYS A 214 14.41 20.85 -4.92
CA LYS A 214 13.63 20.99 -6.16
C LYS A 214 13.19 19.63 -6.71
N LYS A 215 14.10 18.65 -6.75
CA LYS A 215 13.83 17.27 -7.22
C LYS A 215 12.80 16.58 -6.33
N THR A 216 12.94 16.72 -5.02
CA THR A 216 11.98 16.19 -4.03
C THR A 216 10.61 16.81 -4.22
N TRP A 217 10.54 18.14 -4.37
CA TRP A 217 9.29 18.86 -4.59
C TRP A 217 8.58 18.44 -5.89
N THR A 218 9.32 18.34 -7.00
CA THR A 218 8.74 17.90 -8.28
C THR A 218 8.22 16.46 -8.21
N LYS A 219 8.96 15.54 -7.57
CA LYS A 219 8.51 14.15 -7.38
C LYS A 219 7.29 14.05 -6.45
N ALA A 220 7.28 14.81 -5.35
CA ALA A 220 6.16 14.85 -4.41
C ALA A 220 4.90 15.46 -5.05
N TYR A 221 5.05 16.55 -5.82
CA TYR A 221 3.94 17.17 -6.55
C TYR A 221 3.38 16.24 -7.64
N GLY A 222 4.25 15.57 -8.40
CA GLY A 222 3.83 14.57 -9.39
C GLY A 222 3.05 13.42 -8.75
N PHE A 223 3.52 12.91 -7.61
CA PHE A 223 2.77 11.93 -6.83
C PHE A 223 1.40 12.45 -6.41
N LEU A 224 1.31 13.69 -5.91
CA LEU A 224 0.05 14.25 -5.45
C LEU A 224 -0.94 14.45 -6.61
N ALA A 225 -0.46 14.96 -7.74
CA ALA A 225 -1.27 15.16 -8.94
C ALA A 225 -1.83 13.85 -9.53
N GLU A 226 -1.06 12.77 -9.47
CA GLU A 226 -1.53 11.46 -9.95
C GLU A 226 -2.36 10.71 -8.89
N ALA A 227 -1.92 10.67 -7.63
CA ALA A 227 -2.55 9.82 -6.60
C ALA A 227 -3.86 10.40 -6.04
N VAL A 228 -3.94 11.71 -5.80
CA VAL A 228 -5.11 12.36 -5.19
C VAL A 228 -6.40 12.13 -5.97
N PRO A 229 -6.50 12.33 -7.30
CA PRO A 229 -7.75 12.12 -8.02
C PRO A 229 -8.23 10.67 -7.94
N PHE A 230 -7.32 9.68 -7.93
CA PHE A 230 -7.69 8.27 -7.78
C PHE A 230 -8.12 7.92 -6.36
N VAL A 231 -7.50 8.51 -5.33
CA VAL A 231 -7.91 8.31 -3.94
C VAL A 231 -9.30 8.88 -3.72
N ILE A 232 -9.58 10.10 -4.17
CA ILE A 232 -10.89 10.74 -4.06
C ILE A 232 -11.96 9.90 -4.78
N LEU A 233 -11.68 9.45 -6.01
CA LEU A 233 -12.59 8.60 -6.77
C LEU A 233 -12.83 7.26 -6.05
N GLY A 234 -11.79 6.65 -5.49
CA GLY A 234 -11.90 5.42 -4.72
C GLY A 234 -12.82 5.60 -3.51
N VAL A 235 -12.56 6.63 -2.69
CA VAL A 235 -13.40 6.95 -1.51
C VAL A 235 -14.85 7.17 -1.91
N PHE A 236 -15.11 7.90 -3.00
CA PHE A 236 -16.46 8.11 -3.53
C PHE A 236 -17.16 6.79 -3.90
N ILE A 237 -16.47 5.90 -4.61
CA ILE A 237 -17.02 4.59 -5.01
C ILE A 237 -17.35 3.74 -3.79
N VAL A 238 -16.48 3.70 -2.77
CA VAL A 238 -16.76 2.92 -1.57
C VAL A 238 -17.87 3.51 -0.72
N ASN A 239 -17.94 4.83 -0.60
CA ASN A 239 -19.04 5.46 0.12
C ASN A 239 -20.38 5.10 -0.56
N LEU A 240 -20.43 5.16 -1.89
CA LEU A 240 -21.59 4.70 -2.67
C LEU A 240 -21.88 3.20 -2.47
N MET A 241 -20.85 2.36 -2.39
CA MET A 241 -20.97 0.91 -2.18
C MET A 241 -21.41 0.54 -0.75
N HIS A 242 -21.05 1.37 0.23
CA HIS A 242 -21.47 1.26 1.62
C HIS A 242 -22.94 1.65 1.78
N VAL A 243 -23.34 2.79 1.20
CA VAL A 243 -24.73 3.27 1.20
C VAL A 243 -25.67 2.33 0.44
N SER A 244 -25.21 1.70 -0.64
CA SER A 244 -26.01 0.75 -1.42
C SER A 244 -26.14 -0.65 -0.79
N GLY A 245 -25.50 -0.92 0.34
CA GLY A 245 -25.60 -2.21 1.04
C GLY A 245 -24.90 -3.39 0.35
N VAL A 246 -24.19 -3.15 -0.75
CA VAL A 246 -23.49 -4.18 -1.54
C VAL A 246 -22.39 -4.87 -0.73
N ILE A 247 -21.78 -4.16 0.23
CA ILE A 247 -20.78 -4.72 1.15
C ILE A 247 -21.37 -5.87 1.99
N GLY A 248 -22.64 -5.77 2.40
CA GLY A 248 -23.34 -6.84 3.15
C GLY A 248 -23.68 -8.06 2.30
N VAL A 249 -23.97 -7.86 1.01
CA VAL A 249 -24.17 -8.98 0.08
C VAL A 249 -22.84 -9.67 -0.22
N LEU A 250 -21.78 -8.89 -0.42
CA LEU A 250 -20.44 -9.44 -0.66
C LEU A 250 -19.91 -10.17 0.58
N SER A 251 -20.23 -9.71 1.79
CA SER A 251 -19.83 -10.38 3.03
C SER A 251 -20.46 -11.77 3.16
N THR A 252 -21.74 -11.95 2.83
CA THR A 252 -22.40 -13.27 2.88
C THR A 252 -21.87 -14.25 1.83
N VAL A 253 -21.50 -13.78 0.63
CA VAL A 253 -20.95 -14.63 -0.45
C VAL A 253 -19.51 -15.07 -0.15
N PHE A 254 -18.68 -14.19 0.41
CA PHE A 254 -17.28 -14.50 0.74
C PHE A 254 -17.11 -15.06 2.17
N ALA A 255 -18.12 -14.95 3.04
CA ALA A 255 -18.14 -15.51 4.40
C ALA A 255 -17.71 -16.98 4.48
N PRO A 256 -18.25 -17.92 3.67
CA PRO A 256 -17.85 -19.32 3.78
C PRO A 256 -16.37 -19.49 3.44
N VAL A 257 -15.85 -18.84 2.40
CA VAL A 257 -14.43 -18.96 2.03
C VAL A 257 -13.53 -18.37 3.12
N LEU A 258 -13.88 -17.23 3.70
CA LEU A 258 -13.03 -16.57 4.70
C LEU A 258 -13.07 -17.23 6.08
N THR A 259 -14.24 -17.67 6.53
CA THR A 259 -14.40 -18.35 7.82
C THR A 259 -13.88 -19.79 7.77
N THR A 260 -14.17 -20.54 6.70
CA THR A 260 -13.77 -21.96 6.59
C THR A 260 -12.36 -22.16 6.08
N LEU A 261 -11.83 -21.30 5.18
CA LEU A 261 -10.46 -21.43 4.66
C LEU A 261 -9.45 -20.69 5.52
N LEU A 262 -9.78 -19.48 6.01
CA LEU A 262 -8.81 -18.61 6.69
C LEU A 262 -9.03 -18.50 8.21
N GLY A 263 -10.22 -18.84 8.72
CA GLY A 263 -10.50 -18.86 10.17
C GLY A 263 -10.64 -17.46 10.79
N LEU A 264 -11.02 -16.46 9.98
CA LEU A 264 -11.26 -15.09 10.43
C LEU A 264 -12.75 -14.85 10.77
N PRO A 265 -13.05 -13.95 11.72
CA PRO A 265 -14.40 -13.51 12.06
C PRO A 265 -15.01 -12.69 10.92
N GLU A 266 -16.33 -12.62 10.87
CA GLU A 266 -17.09 -11.95 9.81
C GLU A 266 -16.70 -10.47 9.62
N GLY A 267 -16.28 -9.79 10.70
CA GLY A 267 -15.81 -8.40 10.62
C GLY A 267 -14.51 -8.20 9.83
N ALA A 268 -13.68 -9.23 9.66
CA ALA A 268 -12.47 -9.13 8.84
C ALA A 268 -12.76 -9.07 7.33
N ILE A 269 -13.96 -9.46 6.90
CA ILE A 269 -14.38 -9.39 5.50
C ILE A 269 -14.55 -7.92 5.09
N VAL A 270 -15.14 -7.11 5.96
CA VAL A 270 -15.26 -5.66 5.77
C VAL A 270 -13.87 -5.04 5.66
N ALA A 271 -12.94 -5.44 6.53
CA ALA A 271 -11.55 -4.99 6.45
C ALA A 271 -10.87 -5.39 5.12
N LEU A 272 -11.08 -6.61 4.61
CA LEU A 272 -10.53 -7.06 3.33
C LEU A 272 -11.07 -6.30 2.13
N ILE A 273 -12.39 -6.05 2.10
CA ILE A 273 -13.04 -5.24 1.04
C ILE A 273 -12.50 -3.81 1.09
N MET A 274 -12.43 -3.22 2.28
CA MET A 274 -11.83 -1.90 2.49
C MET A 274 -10.34 -1.86 2.13
N GLY A 275 -9.64 -2.98 2.29
CA GLY A 275 -8.23 -3.13 1.96
C GLY A 275 -7.93 -2.93 0.47
N PHE A 276 -8.89 -3.21 -0.42
CA PHE A 276 -8.72 -2.94 -1.85
C PHE A 276 -8.59 -1.44 -2.15
N LEU A 277 -9.26 -0.60 -1.37
CA LEU A 277 -9.10 0.85 -1.50
C LEU A 277 -7.89 1.32 -0.72
N ARG A 278 -7.81 0.88 0.53
CA ARG A 278 -6.80 1.35 1.46
C ARG A 278 -6.41 0.26 2.46
N LYS A 279 -5.29 -0.39 2.16
CA LYS A 279 -4.74 -1.49 2.96
C LYS A 279 -4.34 -1.11 4.38
N ASP A 280 -3.84 0.09 4.61
CA ASP A 280 -3.37 0.51 5.93
C ASP A 280 -4.54 0.69 6.92
N ILE A 281 -5.67 1.27 6.48
CA ILE A 281 -6.90 1.30 7.29
C ILE A 281 -7.39 -0.12 7.56
N ALA A 282 -7.40 -0.99 6.56
CA ALA A 282 -7.87 -2.37 6.73
C ALA A 282 -7.11 -3.11 7.84
N ILE A 283 -5.79 -2.92 7.92
CA ILE A 283 -4.97 -3.47 9.02
C ILE A 283 -5.39 -2.84 10.35
N GLY A 284 -5.63 -1.53 10.40
CA GLY A 284 -6.15 -0.84 11.59
C GLY A 284 -7.51 -1.35 12.07
N MET A 285 -8.41 -1.67 11.14
CA MET A 285 -9.75 -2.22 11.44
C MET A 285 -9.70 -3.61 12.08
N LEU A 286 -8.56 -4.31 12.03
CA LEU A 286 -8.36 -5.59 12.72
C LEU A 286 -8.13 -5.42 14.23
N LEU A 287 -7.72 -4.23 14.69
CA LEU A 287 -7.44 -3.97 16.10
C LEU A 287 -8.67 -4.16 17.03
N PRO A 288 -9.86 -3.59 16.75
CA PRO A 288 -11.03 -3.73 17.63
C PRO A 288 -11.64 -5.13 17.61
N LEU A 289 -11.27 -6.01 16.67
CA LEU A 289 -11.82 -7.36 16.53
C LEU A 289 -11.32 -8.35 17.60
N GLY A 290 -10.39 -7.93 18.49
CA GLY A 290 -9.95 -8.74 19.63
C GLY A 290 -9.32 -10.09 19.25
N MET A 291 -8.71 -10.17 18.06
CA MET A 291 -8.19 -11.41 17.49
C MET A 291 -6.96 -11.95 18.22
N SER A 292 -6.75 -13.27 18.16
CA SER A 292 -5.50 -13.89 18.61
C SER A 292 -4.30 -13.39 17.78
N PRO A 293 -3.08 -13.33 18.35
CA PRO A 293 -1.91 -12.83 17.63
C PRO A 293 -1.57 -13.68 16.38
N GLN A 294 -1.91 -14.97 16.39
CA GLN A 294 -1.82 -15.87 15.23
C GLN A 294 -2.72 -15.40 14.09
N GLN A 295 -4.01 -15.20 14.37
CA GLN A 295 -5.00 -14.78 13.37
C GLN A 295 -4.67 -13.38 12.83
N LEU A 296 -4.21 -12.49 13.70
CA LEU A 296 -3.84 -11.14 13.30
C LEU A 296 -2.62 -11.14 12.36
N THR A 297 -1.63 -11.99 12.64
CA THR A 297 -0.46 -12.20 11.77
C THR A 297 -0.88 -12.73 10.40
N ILE A 298 -1.76 -13.74 10.36
CA ILE A 298 -2.32 -14.30 9.12
C ILE A 298 -3.03 -13.20 8.32
N SER A 299 -3.90 -12.44 8.99
CA SER A 299 -4.67 -11.35 8.38
C SER A 299 -3.78 -10.27 7.78
N CYS A 300 -2.72 -9.86 8.48
CA CYS A 300 -1.75 -8.89 7.97
C CYS A 300 -1.02 -9.40 6.73
N VAL A 301 -0.56 -10.65 6.71
CA VAL A 301 0.10 -11.23 5.53
C VAL A 301 -0.86 -11.26 4.34
N ILE A 302 -2.09 -11.75 4.53
CA ILE A 302 -3.10 -11.81 3.47
C ILE A 302 -3.41 -10.42 2.92
N LEU A 303 -3.61 -9.42 3.79
CA LEU A 303 -3.86 -8.04 3.37
C LEU A 303 -2.69 -7.47 2.56
N SER A 304 -1.45 -7.82 2.92
CA SER A 304 -0.28 -7.46 2.14
C SER A 304 -0.24 -8.16 0.78
N THR A 305 -0.53 -9.47 0.69
CA THR A 305 -0.40 -10.26 -0.55
C THR A 305 -1.61 -10.27 -1.49
N TYR A 306 -2.83 -10.01 -1.00
CA TYR A 306 -4.08 -10.26 -1.74
C TYR A 306 -4.26 -9.42 -3.00
N PHE A 307 -4.24 -8.09 -2.87
CA PHE A 307 -4.54 -7.22 -4.02
C PHE A 307 -4.05 -5.80 -3.77
N PRO A 308 -3.34 -5.11 -4.68
CA PRO A 308 -2.85 -3.75 -4.47
C PRO A 308 -3.99 -2.75 -4.22
N CYS A 309 -3.67 -1.60 -3.62
CA CYS A 309 -4.65 -0.52 -3.46
C CYS A 309 -5.14 -0.01 -4.83
N ILE A 310 -6.33 0.58 -4.87
CA ILE A 310 -6.96 1.07 -6.12
C ILE A 310 -6.03 1.94 -6.97
N ALA A 311 -5.29 2.86 -6.35
CA ALA A 311 -4.35 3.72 -7.06
C ALA A 311 -3.21 2.91 -7.73
N THR A 312 -2.66 1.94 -7.02
CA THR A 312 -1.63 1.04 -7.58
C THR A 312 -2.23 0.13 -8.64
N PHE A 313 -3.45 -0.37 -8.44
CA PHE A 313 -4.15 -1.21 -9.41
C PHE A 313 -4.36 -0.48 -10.74
N VAL A 314 -4.80 0.77 -10.71
CA VAL A 314 -5.01 1.59 -11.93
C VAL A 314 -3.69 1.84 -12.66
N ILE A 315 -2.62 2.15 -11.94
CA ILE A 315 -1.30 2.36 -12.57
C ILE A 315 -0.77 1.05 -13.15
N LEU A 316 -0.87 -0.06 -12.43
CA LEU A 316 -0.49 -1.38 -12.94
C LEU A 316 -1.31 -1.76 -14.18
N LEU A 317 -2.61 -1.49 -14.20
CA LEU A 317 -3.47 -1.71 -15.35
C LEU A 317 -3.01 -0.88 -16.55
N ARG A 318 -2.58 0.37 -16.33
CA ARG A 318 -2.06 1.25 -17.37
C ARG A 318 -0.68 0.80 -17.89
N GLU A 319 0.19 0.32 -17.02
CA GLU A 319 1.59 -0.05 -17.35
C GLU A 319 1.72 -1.47 -17.95
N LEU A 320 0.89 -2.42 -17.50
CA LEU A 320 0.90 -3.82 -17.96
C LEU A 320 -0.16 -4.10 -19.04
N GLY A 321 -1.21 -3.30 -19.09
CA GLY A 321 -2.39 -3.57 -19.92
C GLY A 321 -3.31 -4.62 -19.30
N ILE A 322 -4.54 -4.72 -19.84
CA ILE A 322 -5.64 -5.52 -19.28
C ILE A 322 -5.29 -7.02 -19.20
N ARG A 323 -4.65 -7.57 -20.25
CA ARG A 323 -4.36 -9.01 -20.33
C ARG A 323 -3.36 -9.46 -19.29
N ASP A 324 -2.26 -8.74 -19.14
CA ASP A 324 -1.23 -9.10 -18.17
C ASP A 324 -1.68 -8.72 -16.75
N MET A 325 -2.45 -7.64 -16.58
CA MET A 325 -3.05 -7.33 -15.28
C MET A 325 -4.02 -8.42 -14.80
N LEU A 326 -4.82 -9.02 -15.68
CA LEU A 326 -5.68 -10.16 -15.31
C LEU A 326 -4.87 -11.39 -14.88
N LYS A 327 -3.74 -11.68 -15.54
CA LYS A 327 -2.83 -12.76 -15.13
C LYS A 327 -2.20 -12.45 -13.77
N ALA A 328 -1.73 -11.22 -13.56
CA ALA A 328 -1.19 -10.78 -12.28
C ALA A 328 -2.25 -10.89 -11.19
N ALA A 329 -3.46 -10.39 -11.41
CA ALA A 329 -4.58 -10.48 -10.46
C ALA A 329 -4.93 -11.93 -10.09
N GLY A 330 -5.00 -12.83 -11.08
CA GLY A 330 -5.21 -14.26 -10.82
C GLY A 330 -4.09 -14.87 -9.97
N LEU A 331 -2.83 -14.49 -10.24
CA LEU A 331 -1.69 -14.92 -9.43
C LEU A 331 -1.77 -14.36 -8.00
N MET A 332 -2.11 -13.08 -7.83
CA MET A 332 -2.22 -12.44 -6.52
C MET A 332 -3.26 -13.14 -5.63
N ILE A 333 -4.43 -13.45 -6.18
CA ILE A 333 -5.50 -14.14 -5.46
C ILE A 333 -5.08 -15.57 -5.10
N THR A 334 -4.52 -16.32 -6.04
CA THR A 334 -4.09 -17.71 -5.81
C THR A 334 -2.95 -17.80 -4.78
N VAL A 335 -1.97 -16.90 -4.87
CA VAL A 335 -0.88 -16.80 -3.88
C VAL A 335 -1.44 -16.43 -2.51
N SER A 336 -2.30 -15.41 -2.42
CA SER A 336 -2.81 -14.96 -1.13
C SER A 336 -3.65 -16.03 -0.41
N LEU A 337 -4.50 -16.75 -1.15
CA LEU A 337 -5.28 -17.86 -0.59
C LEU A 337 -4.40 -19.03 -0.17
N SER A 338 -3.42 -19.42 -1.00
CA SER A 338 -2.51 -20.52 -0.66
C SER A 338 -1.64 -20.21 0.55
N VAL A 339 -1.09 -19.00 0.64
CA VAL A 339 -0.30 -18.54 1.78
C VAL A 339 -1.15 -18.44 3.03
N GLY A 340 -2.33 -17.83 2.95
CA GLY A 340 -3.23 -17.71 4.09
C GLY A 340 -3.64 -19.08 4.66
N THR A 341 -3.91 -20.05 3.77
CA THR A 341 -4.22 -21.43 4.17
C THR A 341 -3.01 -22.11 4.81
N LEU A 342 -1.82 -21.98 4.21
CA LEU A 342 -0.59 -22.58 4.74
C LEU A 342 -0.21 -21.99 6.09
N MET A 343 -0.32 -20.66 6.27
CA MET A 343 -0.06 -20.02 7.55
C MET A 343 -1.06 -20.44 8.62
N ARG A 344 -2.33 -20.64 8.26
CA ARG A 344 -3.34 -21.18 9.19
C ARG A 344 -2.96 -22.58 9.67
N LEU A 345 -2.57 -23.47 8.75
CA LEU A 345 -2.11 -24.82 9.10
C LEU A 345 -0.92 -24.77 10.06
N VAL A 346 0.07 -23.91 9.80
CA VAL A 346 1.30 -23.80 10.60
C VAL A 346 1.06 -23.14 11.98
N LEU A 347 0.23 -22.10 12.05
CA LEU A 347 0.09 -21.27 13.27
C LEU A 347 -1.08 -21.65 14.17
N ILE A 348 -2.18 -22.15 13.59
CA ILE A 348 -3.41 -22.47 14.33
C ILE A 348 -3.56 -23.99 14.49
N GLY A 349 -2.86 -24.80 13.68
CA GLY A 349 -2.76 -26.25 13.87
C GLY A 349 -4.11 -26.95 13.72
N ILE A 350 -4.67 -26.90 12.52
CA ILE A 350 -5.80 -27.76 12.11
C ILE A 350 -5.26 -28.80 11.14
#